data_AF-A0A293LYY6-F1
#
_entry.id   AF-A0A293LYY6-F1
#
_cell.length_a   1.000
_cell.length_b   1.000
_cell.length_c   1.000
_cell.angle_alpha   90.00
_cell.angle_beta   90.00
_cell.angle_gamma   90.00
#
_symmetry.space_group_name_H-M   'P 1'
#
loop_
_entity.id
_entity.type
_entity.pdbx_description
1 polymer ?
#
loop_
_entity_poly.entity_id
_entity_poly.type
_entity_poly.pdbx_seq_one_letter_code
_entity_poly.pdbx_strand_id
1 'polypeptide(L)'
;MTATTGICQDMCPRREREWRERERLLHHLEILDGTEHHTRPKVDPQRAVKVFTRSAAGQHLANPEDLRPPPVLLKTSEYLMNIVSSDKADWIEIYKFVWDRLWSLRQDMTIQQASGKDCMTVLEQAVRFYVYSSFRAFNEKTSKFDPYINAQHLQECLKRLLVMYQESAAVCPNRPEMEAIYLLHNLGSAEALSHSITVARDIRLSPPVQCSLEISVAYLERRKFCAAAAKLQKAAFPAGVLPSSAFEQDQEARLTSLECGI
;
A
#
# COMPACT_ATOMS: atom_id res chain seq x y z
N MET A 1 -22.34 1.48 -20.30
CA MET A 1 -22.58 2.36 -19.14
C MET A 1 -21.30 3.15 -18.93
N THR A 2 -21.37 4.48 -18.95
CA THR A 2 -20.21 5.34 -18.66
C THR A 2 -19.88 5.23 -17.17
N ALA A 3 -18.64 4.95 -16.82
CA ALA A 3 -18.21 4.92 -15.41
C ALA A 3 -18.46 6.29 -14.76
N THR A 4 -18.95 6.30 -13.52
CA THR A 4 -19.16 7.55 -12.78
C THR A 4 -17.83 8.24 -12.54
N THR A 5 -17.76 9.54 -12.79
CA THR A 5 -16.58 10.37 -12.46
C THR A 5 -16.80 11.08 -11.13
N GLY A 6 -15.85 10.95 -10.22
CA GLY A 6 -15.87 11.64 -8.93
C GLY A 6 -15.53 13.12 -9.03
N ILE A 7 -16.16 13.93 -8.18
CA ILE A 7 -15.95 15.39 -8.11
C ILE A 7 -15.48 15.87 -6.73
N CYS A 8 -15.31 14.97 -5.75
CA CYS A 8 -14.81 15.33 -4.42
C CYS A 8 -13.36 15.82 -4.50
N GLN A 9 -13.14 17.11 -4.22
CA GLN A 9 -11.79 17.71 -4.22
C GLN A 9 -11.03 17.55 -2.88
N ASP A 10 -11.69 16.97 -1.87
CA ASP A 10 -11.14 16.74 -0.54
C ASP A 10 -10.70 15.28 -0.35
N MET A 11 -9.76 15.04 0.57
CA MET A 11 -9.35 13.67 0.94
C MET A 11 -10.49 12.87 1.62
N CYS A 12 -11.48 13.57 2.17
CA CYS A 12 -12.71 13.02 2.73
C CYS A 12 -13.90 13.91 2.33
N PRO A 13 -14.99 13.35 1.75
CA PRO A 13 -16.18 14.10 1.42
C PRO A 13 -16.75 14.87 2.61
N ARG A 14 -17.22 16.10 2.39
CA ARG A 14 -17.79 16.95 3.44
C ARG A 14 -18.89 16.25 4.23
N ARG A 15 -19.79 15.54 3.53
CA ARG A 15 -20.90 14.81 4.15
C ARG A 15 -20.41 13.72 5.11
N GLU A 16 -19.34 13.01 4.74
CA GLU A 16 -18.74 12.01 5.61
C GLU A 16 -18.08 12.68 6.83
N ARG A 17 -17.32 13.77 6.65
CA ARG A 17 -16.70 14.50 7.77
C ARG A 17 -17.74 14.96 8.80
N GLU A 18 -18.82 15.59 8.34
CA GLU A 18 -19.91 16.06 9.21
C GLU A 18 -20.63 14.92 9.93
N TRP A 19 -20.81 13.78 9.25
CA TRP A 19 -21.40 12.58 9.84
C TRP A 19 -20.48 11.96 10.89
N ARG A 20 -19.19 11.77 10.58
CA ARG A 20 -18.22 11.19 11.53
C ARG A 20 -17.98 12.09 12.75
N GLU A 21 -18.01 13.41 12.59
CA GLU A 21 -17.97 14.35 13.73
C GLU A 21 -19.21 14.20 14.62
N ARG A 22 -20.41 14.12 14.03
CA ARG A 22 -21.68 13.98 14.76
C ARG A 22 -21.77 12.66 15.53
N GLU A 23 -21.39 11.57 14.88
CA GLU A 23 -21.45 10.20 15.43
C GLU A 23 -20.23 9.84 16.30
N ARG A 24 -19.27 10.76 16.48
CA ARG A 24 -18.03 10.54 17.25
C ARG A 24 -17.19 9.38 16.71
N LEU A 25 -17.08 9.30 15.39
CA LEU A 25 -16.34 8.28 14.64
C LEU A 25 -15.04 8.83 14.03
N LEU A 26 -14.52 9.94 14.55
CA LEU A 26 -13.24 10.52 14.12
C LEU A 26 -12.09 9.68 14.69
N HIS A 27 -11.14 9.32 13.85
CA HIS A 27 -9.86 8.83 14.32
C HIS A 27 -9.07 10.00 14.93
N HIS A 28 -8.25 9.78 15.96
CA HIS A 28 -7.50 10.87 16.60
C HIS A 28 -6.57 11.60 15.62
N LEU A 29 -6.02 10.87 14.63
CA LEU A 29 -5.23 11.43 13.54
C LEU A 29 -6.01 12.41 12.64
N GLU A 30 -7.33 12.48 12.74
CA GLU A 30 -8.23 13.34 11.97
C GLU A 30 -8.85 14.47 12.81
N ILE A 31 -8.57 14.50 14.11
CA ILE A 31 -9.07 15.53 15.03
C ILE A 31 -8.27 16.82 14.84
N LEU A 32 -9.00 17.94 14.89
CA LEU A 32 -8.44 19.29 14.91
C LEU A 32 -7.74 19.54 16.23
N ASP A 33 -6.48 19.95 16.14
CA ASP A 33 -5.64 20.22 17.31
C ASP A 33 -6.30 21.24 18.25
N GLY A 34 -6.26 20.96 19.55
CA GLY A 34 -6.89 21.79 20.59
C GLY A 34 -8.37 21.50 20.83
N THR A 35 -8.96 20.51 20.14
CA THR A 35 -10.36 20.08 20.35
C THR A 35 -10.49 18.67 20.91
N GLU A 36 -9.39 17.98 21.19
CA GLU A 36 -9.32 16.58 21.61
C GLU A 36 -10.10 16.32 22.89
N HIS A 37 -10.04 17.27 23.82
CA HIS A 37 -10.71 17.20 25.12
C HIS A 37 -12.15 17.75 25.10
N HIS A 38 -12.61 18.30 23.98
CA HIS A 38 -13.98 18.78 23.88
C HIS A 38 -14.96 17.60 23.93
N THR A 39 -16.17 17.84 24.47
CA THR A 39 -17.25 16.83 24.47
C THR A 39 -17.63 16.33 23.07
N ARG A 40 -17.28 17.12 22.05
CA ARG A 40 -17.32 16.79 20.62
C ARG A 40 -16.06 17.36 19.96
N PRO A 41 -14.99 16.56 19.79
CA PRO A 41 -13.82 16.97 19.03
C PRO A 41 -14.20 17.34 17.61
N LYS A 42 -13.50 18.31 17.03
CA LYS A 42 -13.76 18.79 15.68
C LYS A 42 -12.92 18.01 14.68
N VAL A 43 -13.48 17.76 13.51
CA VAL A 43 -12.72 17.19 12.39
C VAL A 43 -11.79 18.27 11.81
N ASP A 44 -10.54 17.92 11.53
CA ASP A 44 -9.67 18.73 10.69
C ASP A 44 -9.93 18.36 9.21
N PRO A 45 -10.49 19.28 8.39
CA PRO A 45 -10.76 19.03 6.98
C PRO A 45 -9.53 18.62 6.16
N GLN A 46 -8.32 19.03 6.59
CA GLN A 46 -7.05 18.74 5.93
C GLN A 46 -6.44 17.40 6.36
N ARG A 47 -6.93 16.78 7.44
CA ARG A 47 -6.40 15.50 7.95
C ARG A 47 -7.37 14.35 7.76
N ALA A 48 -8.66 14.63 7.66
CA ALA A 48 -9.69 13.62 7.45
C ALA A 48 -9.54 12.90 6.10
N VAL A 49 -9.54 11.58 6.13
CA VAL A 49 -9.49 10.74 4.93
C VAL A 49 -10.72 9.84 4.88
N LYS A 50 -11.34 9.72 3.70
CA LYS A 50 -12.52 8.87 3.47
C LYS A 50 -12.31 7.46 4.02
N VAL A 51 -13.22 6.97 4.84
CA VAL A 51 -13.19 5.60 5.40
C VAL A 51 -13.62 4.59 4.32
N PHE A 52 -13.09 3.37 4.37
CA PHE A 52 -13.59 2.31 3.49
C PHE A 52 -15.03 1.93 3.88
N THR A 53 -15.90 1.78 2.88
CA THR A 53 -17.30 1.44 3.13
C THR A 53 -17.66 0.16 2.39
N ARG A 54 -18.16 -0.85 3.09
CA ARG A 54 -18.65 -2.08 2.45
C ARG A 54 -19.92 -1.77 1.66
N SER A 55 -20.06 -2.33 0.46
CA SER A 55 -21.30 -2.25 -0.32
C SER A 55 -22.45 -2.92 0.45
N ALA A 56 -23.27 -2.14 1.14
CA ALA A 56 -24.52 -2.59 1.72
C ALA A 56 -25.68 -2.35 0.74
N ALA A 57 -26.75 -3.14 0.85
CA ALA A 57 -27.94 -2.95 0.03
C ALA A 57 -28.50 -1.52 0.23
N GLY A 58 -28.69 -0.78 -0.88
CA GLY A 58 -29.21 0.59 -0.88
C GLY A 58 -28.16 1.70 -0.77
N GLN A 59 -26.87 1.38 -0.61
CA GLN A 59 -25.82 2.40 -0.56
C GLN A 59 -25.39 2.83 -1.97
N HIS A 60 -25.64 4.10 -2.32
CA HIS A 60 -25.25 4.65 -3.62
C HIS A 60 -23.76 5.02 -3.63
N LEU A 61 -22.89 4.00 -3.62
CA LEU A 61 -21.43 4.15 -3.65
C LEU A 61 -20.92 4.91 -4.90
N ALA A 62 -21.75 5.02 -5.94
CA ALA A 62 -21.44 5.74 -7.16
C ALA A 62 -21.91 7.20 -7.16
N ASN A 63 -22.08 7.85 -6.00
CA ASN A 63 -22.37 9.29 -5.97
C ASN A 63 -21.09 10.08 -6.33
N PRO A 64 -21.09 10.92 -7.39
CA PRO A 64 -19.93 11.73 -7.76
C PRO A 64 -19.32 12.55 -6.62
N GLU A 65 -20.17 13.12 -5.74
CA GLU A 65 -19.72 13.96 -4.62
C GLU A 65 -18.95 13.19 -3.55
N ASP A 66 -19.12 11.87 -3.50
CA ASP A 66 -18.47 11.00 -2.52
C ASP A 66 -17.22 10.33 -3.10
N LEU A 67 -16.94 10.49 -4.40
CA LEU A 67 -15.81 9.87 -5.11
C LEU A 67 -14.71 10.90 -5.37
N ARG A 68 -13.48 10.54 -4.98
CA ARG A 68 -12.28 11.35 -5.25
C ARG A 68 -11.73 11.06 -6.65
N PRO A 69 -11.52 12.07 -7.51
CA PRO A 69 -10.90 11.86 -8.82
C PRO A 69 -9.40 11.54 -8.68
N PRO A 70 -8.75 10.99 -9.73
CA PRO A 70 -7.36 10.51 -9.67
C PRO A 70 -6.32 11.48 -9.06
N PRO A 71 -6.33 12.79 -9.35
CA PRO A 71 -5.37 13.73 -8.74
C PRO A 71 -5.53 13.84 -7.22
N VAL A 72 -6.78 13.74 -6.72
CA VAL A 72 -7.08 13.76 -5.28
C VAL A 72 -6.69 12.43 -4.64
N LEU A 73 -6.88 11.31 -5.35
CA LEU A 73 -6.44 10.00 -4.88
C LEU A 73 -4.92 9.96 -4.67
N LEU A 74 -4.14 10.49 -5.63
CA LEU A 74 -2.68 10.61 -5.52
C LEU A 74 -2.25 11.49 -4.35
N LYS A 75 -2.80 12.71 -4.25
CA LYS A 75 -2.52 13.59 -3.11
C LYS A 75 -2.85 12.92 -1.77
N THR A 76 -3.94 12.16 -1.72
CA THR A 76 -4.35 11.46 -0.49
C THR A 76 -3.39 10.31 -0.16
N SER A 77 -2.94 9.54 -1.16
CA SER A 77 -1.99 8.45 -0.91
C SER A 77 -0.63 8.98 -0.44
N GLU A 78 -0.15 10.10 -0.99
CA GLU A 78 1.06 10.80 -0.51
C GLU A 78 0.91 11.27 0.95
N TYR A 79 -0.24 11.84 1.31
CA TYR A 79 -0.53 12.20 2.69
C TYR A 79 -0.52 10.97 3.62
N LEU A 80 -1.10 9.85 3.20
CA LEU A 80 -1.06 8.61 3.96
C LEU A 80 0.37 8.07 4.14
N MET A 81 1.22 8.17 3.11
CA MET A 81 2.63 7.77 3.25
C MET A 81 3.40 8.66 4.22
N ASN A 82 3.05 9.95 4.32
CA ASN A 82 3.62 10.83 5.36
C ASN A 82 3.17 10.42 6.78
N ILE A 83 1.96 9.89 6.94
CA ILE A 83 1.51 9.34 8.24
C ILE A 83 2.30 8.08 8.62
N VAL A 84 2.58 7.20 7.65
CA VAL A 84 3.36 5.95 7.86
C VAL A 84 4.70 6.23 8.53
N SER A 85 5.32 7.37 8.21
CA SER A 85 6.63 7.78 8.73
C SER A 85 6.56 8.84 9.82
N SER A 86 5.39 9.06 10.40
CA SER A 86 5.22 9.98 11.52
C SER A 86 5.23 9.27 12.86
N ASP A 87 5.64 9.96 13.91
CA ASP A 87 5.61 9.47 15.30
C ASP A 87 4.31 9.87 16.03
N LYS A 88 3.23 10.13 15.28
CA LYS A 88 1.96 10.62 15.83
C LYS A 88 1.16 9.54 16.57
N ALA A 89 1.49 8.27 16.39
CA ALA A 89 0.77 7.13 16.96
C ALA A 89 1.67 5.89 17.01
N ASP A 90 1.24 4.87 17.76
CA ASP A 90 1.84 3.55 17.69
C ASP A 90 1.73 2.97 16.26
N TRP A 91 2.73 2.19 15.86
CA TRP A 91 2.79 1.63 14.52
C TRP A 91 1.54 0.82 14.13
N ILE A 92 0.97 0.04 15.06
CA ILE A 92 -0.21 -0.79 14.76
C ILE A 92 -1.43 0.08 14.50
N GLU A 93 -1.53 1.21 15.19
CA GLU A 93 -2.59 2.18 14.97
C GLU A 93 -2.43 2.88 13.62
N ILE A 94 -1.21 3.31 13.29
CA ILE A 94 -0.86 3.86 11.96
C ILE A 94 -1.21 2.86 10.86
N TYR A 95 -0.81 1.60 11.02
CA TYR A 95 -1.12 0.53 10.09
C TYR A 95 -2.62 0.39 9.87
N LYS A 96 -3.42 0.26 10.94
CA LYS A 96 -4.88 0.11 10.84
C LYS A 96 -5.54 1.31 10.15
N PHE A 97 -5.10 2.52 10.48
CA PHE A 97 -5.60 3.73 9.85
C PHE A 97 -5.27 3.74 8.35
N VAL A 98 -3.98 3.63 7.99
CA VAL A 98 -3.52 3.74 6.60
C VAL A 98 -4.07 2.60 5.74
N TRP A 99 -4.13 1.38 6.28
CA TRP A 99 -4.67 0.22 5.58
C TRP A 99 -6.13 0.44 5.15
N ASP A 100 -6.99 0.92 6.05
CA ASP A 100 -8.40 1.21 5.76
C ASP A 100 -8.53 2.34 4.73
N ARG A 101 -7.78 3.43 4.91
CA ARG A 101 -7.85 4.59 4.02
C ARG A 101 -7.32 4.29 2.63
N LEU A 102 -6.26 3.47 2.50
CA LEU A 102 -5.79 2.95 1.21
C LEU A 102 -6.84 2.06 0.55
N TRP A 103 -7.57 1.24 1.33
CA TRP A 103 -8.66 0.45 0.77
C TRP A 103 -9.79 1.33 0.22
N SER A 104 -10.13 2.41 0.93
CA SER A 104 -11.07 3.42 0.45
C SER A 104 -10.62 4.08 -0.86
N LEU A 105 -9.33 4.43 -1.00
CA LEU A 105 -8.79 4.96 -2.26
C LEU A 105 -8.95 3.98 -3.41
N ARG A 106 -8.58 2.71 -3.18
CA ARG A 106 -8.71 1.65 -4.18
C ARG A 106 -10.17 1.39 -4.55
N GLN A 107 -11.09 1.52 -3.60
CA GLN A 107 -12.53 1.43 -3.85
C GLN A 107 -13.00 2.55 -4.79
N ASP A 108 -12.61 3.80 -4.55
CA ASP A 108 -12.93 4.93 -5.44
C ASP A 108 -12.37 4.68 -6.85
N MET A 109 -11.15 4.14 -6.95
CA MET A 109 -10.56 3.78 -8.24
C MET A 109 -11.33 2.68 -8.98
N THR A 110 -11.88 1.71 -8.25
CA THR A 110 -12.65 0.61 -8.85
C THR A 110 -14.02 1.09 -9.33
N ILE A 111 -14.72 1.89 -8.53
CA ILE A 111 -16.04 2.44 -8.88
C ILE A 111 -15.96 3.33 -10.12
N GLN A 112 -14.91 4.15 -10.21
CA GLN A 112 -14.68 5.04 -11.35
C GLN A 112 -14.03 4.36 -12.55
N GLN A 113 -13.65 3.08 -12.44
CA GLN A 113 -12.80 2.38 -13.42
C GLN A 113 -11.54 3.21 -13.78
N ALA A 114 -10.98 3.88 -12.77
CA ALA A 114 -9.89 4.84 -12.96
C ALA A 114 -8.57 4.13 -13.32
N SER A 115 -7.84 4.74 -14.25
CA SER A 115 -6.52 4.31 -14.70
C SER A 115 -5.62 5.52 -15.00
N GLY A 116 -4.40 5.28 -15.47
CA GLY A 116 -3.42 6.32 -15.75
C GLY A 116 -2.36 6.49 -14.65
N LYS A 117 -1.48 7.48 -14.84
CA LYS A 117 -0.26 7.67 -14.05
C LYS A 117 -0.54 7.83 -12.55
N ASP A 118 -1.49 8.69 -12.18
CA ASP A 118 -1.86 8.93 -10.79
C ASP A 118 -2.31 7.63 -10.10
N CYS A 119 -3.15 6.85 -10.78
CA CYS A 119 -3.62 5.56 -10.28
C CYS A 119 -2.48 4.53 -10.16
N MET A 120 -1.51 4.52 -11.07
CA MET A 120 -0.32 3.66 -10.95
C MET A 120 0.47 4.04 -9.69
N THR A 121 0.74 5.33 -9.49
CA THR A 121 1.49 5.80 -8.31
C THR A 121 0.76 5.49 -6.99
N VAL A 122 -0.56 5.63 -6.93
CA VAL A 122 -1.36 5.21 -5.75
C VAL A 122 -1.18 3.72 -5.46
N LEU A 123 -1.22 2.86 -6.48
CA LEU A 123 -1.04 1.41 -6.31
C LEU A 123 0.39 1.05 -5.93
N GLU A 124 1.39 1.68 -6.52
CA GLU A 124 2.81 1.51 -6.16
C GLU A 124 3.04 1.84 -4.67
N GLN A 125 2.47 2.96 -4.18
CA GLN A 125 2.55 3.33 -2.76
C GLN A 125 1.82 2.32 -1.88
N ALA A 126 0.65 1.82 -2.29
CA ALA A 126 -0.06 0.78 -1.56
C ALA A 126 0.75 -0.53 -1.49
N VAL A 127 1.38 -0.96 -2.59
CA VAL A 127 2.27 -2.13 -2.63
C VAL A 127 3.40 -1.97 -1.61
N ARG A 128 4.11 -0.84 -1.63
CA ARG A 128 5.20 -0.56 -0.69
C ARG A 128 4.72 -0.56 0.76
N PHE A 129 3.56 0.04 1.04
CA PHE A 129 2.96 0.01 2.37
C PHE A 129 2.67 -1.41 2.85
N TYR A 130 2.07 -2.28 2.02
CA TYR A 130 1.74 -3.65 2.45
C TYR A 130 2.99 -4.53 2.61
N VAL A 131 4.02 -4.33 1.78
CA VAL A 131 5.32 -4.99 1.95
C VAL A 131 5.97 -4.54 3.26
N TYR A 132 6.06 -3.23 3.49
CA TYR A 132 6.63 -2.67 4.71
C TYR A 132 5.87 -3.12 5.97
N SER A 133 4.54 -3.17 5.89
CA SER A 133 3.69 -3.66 6.99
C SER A 133 3.97 -5.12 7.34
N SER A 134 4.16 -5.98 6.33
CA SER A 134 4.55 -7.38 6.55
C SER A 134 5.90 -7.50 7.27
N PHE A 135 6.87 -6.66 6.90
CA PHE A 135 8.19 -6.63 7.53
C PHE A 135 8.10 -6.16 8.98
N ARG A 136 7.43 -5.03 9.23
CA ARG A 136 7.37 -4.42 10.57
C ARG A 136 6.55 -5.26 11.55
N ALA A 137 5.48 -5.89 11.08
CA ALA A 137 4.57 -6.71 11.88
C ALA A 137 4.90 -8.22 11.89
N PHE A 138 6.09 -8.64 11.42
CA PHE A 138 6.46 -10.06 11.31
C PHE A 138 6.27 -10.89 12.59
N ASN A 139 6.53 -10.29 13.77
CA ASN A 139 6.37 -10.93 15.08
C ASN A 139 5.12 -10.48 15.85
N GLU A 140 4.21 -9.74 15.21
CA GLU A 140 2.99 -9.26 15.86
C GLU A 140 1.93 -10.35 15.96
N LYS A 141 1.05 -10.20 16.95
CA LYS A 141 -0.09 -11.12 17.12
C LYS A 141 -1.10 -10.92 15.99
N THR A 142 -1.75 -12.01 15.56
CA THR A 142 -2.78 -11.97 14.50
C THR A 142 -3.96 -11.03 14.82
N SER A 143 -4.24 -10.78 16.11
CA SER A 143 -5.26 -9.81 16.53
C SER A 143 -4.91 -8.35 16.23
N LYS A 144 -3.64 -8.04 16.01
CA LYS A 144 -3.13 -6.71 15.68
C LYS A 144 -2.85 -6.58 14.19
N PHE A 145 -2.31 -7.63 13.56
CA PHE A 145 -1.95 -7.69 12.15
C PHE A 145 -2.31 -9.06 11.58
N ASP A 146 -3.17 -9.07 10.56
CA ASP A 146 -3.50 -10.31 9.83
C ASP A 146 -2.60 -10.41 8.58
N PRO A 147 -1.59 -11.30 8.57
CA PRO A 147 -0.68 -11.44 7.44
C PRO A 147 -1.36 -11.94 6.17
N TYR A 148 -2.44 -12.73 6.29
CA TYR A 148 -3.15 -13.28 5.14
C TYR A 148 -3.96 -12.18 4.44
N ILE A 149 -4.70 -11.38 5.21
CA ILE A 149 -5.46 -10.25 4.66
C ILE A 149 -4.51 -9.22 4.06
N ASN A 150 -3.40 -8.90 4.73
CA ASN A 150 -2.40 -7.97 4.18
C ASN A 150 -1.80 -8.49 2.86
N ALA A 151 -1.45 -9.78 2.81
CA ALA A 151 -0.97 -10.45 1.59
C ALA A 151 -1.99 -10.41 0.45
N GLN A 152 -3.28 -10.64 0.74
CA GLN A 152 -4.33 -10.57 -0.27
C GLN A 152 -4.42 -9.16 -0.89
N HIS A 153 -4.39 -8.12 -0.05
CA HIS A 153 -4.44 -6.74 -0.53
C HIS A 153 -3.21 -6.35 -1.36
N LEU A 154 -2.03 -6.85 -0.96
CA LEU A 154 -0.79 -6.71 -1.74
C LEU A 154 -0.94 -7.35 -3.13
N GLN A 155 -1.40 -8.60 -3.19
CA GLN A 155 -1.61 -9.33 -4.43
C GLN A 155 -2.61 -8.64 -5.37
N GLU A 156 -3.72 -8.13 -4.82
CA GLU A 156 -4.72 -7.38 -5.60
C GLU A 156 -4.14 -6.09 -6.20
N CYS A 157 -3.35 -5.33 -5.43
CA CYS A 157 -2.66 -4.15 -5.94
C CYS A 157 -1.66 -4.51 -7.04
N LEU A 158 -0.82 -5.53 -6.83
CA LEU A 158 0.17 -5.98 -7.80
C LEU A 158 -0.50 -6.41 -9.10
N LYS A 159 -1.51 -7.28 -9.04
CA LYS A 159 -2.22 -7.75 -10.25
C LYS A 159 -2.80 -6.58 -11.06
N ARG A 160 -3.46 -5.63 -10.39
CA ARG A 160 -4.01 -4.44 -11.07
C ARG A 160 -2.90 -3.59 -11.69
N LEU A 161 -1.81 -3.38 -10.96
CA LEU A 161 -0.69 -2.55 -11.41
C LEU A 161 0.03 -3.17 -12.62
N LEU A 162 0.22 -4.50 -12.64
CA LEU A 162 0.84 -5.21 -13.76
C LEU A 162 0.02 -5.10 -15.05
N VAL A 163 -1.30 -5.17 -14.96
CA VAL A 163 -2.20 -4.92 -16.11
C VAL A 163 -2.04 -3.48 -16.61
N MET A 164 -2.08 -2.49 -15.71
CA MET A 164 -1.89 -1.09 -16.09
C MET A 164 -0.54 -0.82 -16.75
N TYR A 165 0.52 -1.50 -16.30
CA TYR A 165 1.84 -1.41 -16.92
C TYR A 165 1.92 -2.05 -18.30
N GLN A 166 1.16 -3.10 -18.57
CA GLN A 166 1.07 -3.70 -19.91
C GLN A 166 0.31 -2.79 -20.87
N GLU A 167 -0.71 -2.08 -20.39
CA GLU A 167 -1.54 -1.17 -21.18
C GLU A 167 -0.90 0.22 -21.38
N SER A 168 0.09 0.59 -20.56
CA SER A 168 0.77 1.89 -20.64
C SER A 168 1.77 1.95 -21.79
N ALA A 169 1.63 2.97 -22.65
CA ALA A 169 2.63 3.32 -23.67
C ALA A 169 3.82 4.12 -23.10
N ALA A 170 3.72 4.63 -21.87
CA ALA A 170 4.75 5.42 -21.23
C ALA A 170 5.77 4.54 -20.48
N VAL A 171 7.00 5.06 -20.33
CA VAL A 171 8.02 4.43 -19.47
C VAL A 171 7.58 4.50 -18.02
N CYS A 172 7.53 3.35 -17.36
CA CYS A 172 7.15 3.22 -15.96
C CYS A 172 8.39 2.87 -15.13
N PRO A 173 9.07 3.87 -14.50
CA PRO A 173 10.35 3.66 -13.84
C PRO A 173 10.29 2.69 -12.65
N ASN A 174 9.12 2.60 -11.99
CA ASN A 174 8.91 1.72 -10.85
C ASN A 174 8.49 0.30 -11.26
N ARG A 175 8.27 0.03 -12.55
CA ARG A 175 7.84 -1.31 -13.00
C ARG A 175 8.82 -2.42 -12.63
N PRO A 176 10.14 -2.29 -12.81
CA PRO A 176 11.11 -3.28 -12.33
C PRO A 176 10.95 -3.66 -10.85
N GLU A 177 10.73 -2.69 -9.98
CA GLU A 177 10.51 -2.92 -8.54
C GLU A 177 9.24 -3.74 -8.31
N MET A 178 8.14 -3.36 -8.97
CA MET A 178 6.83 -4.03 -8.77
C MET A 178 6.81 -5.45 -9.33
N GLU A 179 7.46 -5.69 -10.47
CA GLU A 179 7.64 -7.03 -11.05
C GLU A 179 8.48 -7.92 -10.12
N ALA A 180 9.54 -7.35 -9.52
CA ALA A 180 10.39 -8.04 -8.55
C ALA A 180 9.63 -8.40 -7.27
N ILE A 181 8.80 -7.48 -6.75
CA ILE A 181 7.92 -7.73 -5.59
C ILE A 181 6.88 -8.80 -5.94
N TYR A 182 6.27 -8.76 -7.12
CA TYR A 182 5.30 -9.78 -7.54
C TYR A 182 5.89 -11.18 -7.58
N LEU A 183 7.10 -11.33 -8.11
CA LEU A 183 7.83 -12.61 -8.10
C LEU A 183 8.08 -13.12 -6.68
N LEU A 184 8.59 -12.27 -5.80
CA LEU A 184 8.90 -12.64 -4.41
C LEU A 184 7.65 -12.93 -3.58
N HIS A 185 6.57 -12.18 -3.82
CA HIS A 185 5.31 -12.40 -3.14
C HIS A 185 4.67 -13.74 -3.54
N ASN A 186 4.93 -14.20 -4.76
CA ASN A 186 4.37 -15.42 -5.34
C ASN A 186 5.44 -16.52 -5.52
N LEU A 187 6.38 -16.65 -4.57
CA LEU A 187 7.43 -17.67 -4.63
C LEU A 187 6.84 -19.08 -4.79
N GLY A 188 7.42 -19.85 -5.71
CA GLY A 188 6.94 -21.18 -6.07
C GLY A 188 5.74 -21.20 -7.03
N SER A 189 5.17 -20.04 -7.40
CA SER A 189 4.07 -19.95 -8.36
C SER A 189 4.58 -20.09 -9.80
N ALA A 190 4.07 -21.10 -10.51
CA ALA A 190 4.30 -21.26 -11.94
C ALA A 190 3.71 -20.09 -12.76
N GLU A 191 2.60 -19.50 -12.31
CA GLU A 191 1.97 -18.33 -12.94
C GLU A 191 2.93 -17.13 -12.89
N ALA A 192 3.51 -16.84 -11.73
CA ALA A 192 4.40 -15.69 -11.57
C ALA A 192 5.69 -15.83 -12.38
N LEU A 193 6.26 -17.03 -12.41
CA LEU A 193 7.43 -17.33 -13.25
C LEU A 193 7.10 -17.23 -14.75
N SER A 194 5.96 -17.78 -15.17
CA SER A 194 5.53 -17.69 -16.56
C SER A 194 5.31 -16.23 -16.98
N HIS A 195 4.67 -15.43 -16.13
CA HIS A 195 4.50 -13.99 -16.34
C HIS A 195 5.85 -13.29 -16.55
N SER A 196 6.84 -13.57 -15.69
CA SER A 196 8.16 -12.94 -15.78
C SER A 196 8.85 -13.13 -17.13
N ILE A 197 8.58 -14.23 -17.84
CA ILE A 197 9.14 -14.51 -19.17
C ILE A 197 8.51 -13.59 -20.23
N THR A 198 7.23 -13.22 -20.05
CA THR A 198 6.47 -12.37 -20.98
C THR A 198 6.78 -10.88 -20.83
N VAL A 199 7.38 -10.47 -19.71
CA VAL A 199 7.79 -9.10 -19.45
C VAL A 199 8.90 -8.68 -20.44
N ALA A 200 8.94 -7.39 -20.81
CA ALA A 200 9.92 -6.86 -21.74
C ALA A 200 11.37 -7.10 -21.28
N ARG A 201 12.27 -7.34 -22.24
CA ARG A 201 13.65 -7.80 -21.97
C ARG A 201 14.43 -6.85 -21.06
N ASP A 202 14.30 -5.55 -21.27
CA ASP A 202 14.92 -4.49 -20.48
C ASP A 202 14.50 -4.56 -19.00
N ILE A 203 13.21 -4.76 -18.73
CA ILE A 203 12.69 -4.92 -17.37
C ILE A 203 13.16 -6.25 -16.76
N ARG A 204 13.11 -7.35 -17.52
CA ARG A 204 13.58 -8.66 -17.02
C ARG A 204 15.04 -8.64 -16.64
N LEU A 205 15.88 -7.93 -17.38
CA LEU A 205 17.32 -7.81 -17.13
C LEU A 205 17.66 -6.78 -16.05
N SER A 206 16.67 -6.07 -15.51
CA SER A 206 16.91 -5.16 -14.40
C SER A 206 17.43 -5.92 -13.17
N PRO A 207 18.34 -5.30 -12.39
CA PRO A 207 18.88 -5.92 -11.18
C PRO A 207 17.83 -6.46 -10.18
N PRO A 208 16.75 -5.74 -9.84
CA PRO A 208 15.77 -6.27 -8.88
C PRO A 208 15.03 -7.50 -9.41
N VAL A 209 14.67 -7.52 -10.70
CA VAL A 209 13.96 -8.67 -11.29
C VAL A 209 14.87 -9.88 -11.42
N GLN A 210 16.13 -9.69 -11.85
CA GLN A 210 17.12 -10.77 -11.90
C GLN A 210 17.35 -11.38 -10.50
N CYS A 211 17.49 -10.55 -9.48
CA CYS A 211 17.63 -11.03 -8.10
C CYS A 211 16.43 -11.86 -7.66
N SER A 212 15.21 -11.37 -7.88
CA SER A 212 13.97 -12.09 -7.54
C SER A 212 13.81 -13.41 -8.31
N LEU A 213 14.25 -13.47 -9.57
CA LEU A 213 14.27 -14.70 -10.36
C LEU A 213 15.26 -15.73 -9.80
N GLU A 214 16.48 -15.31 -9.44
CA GLU A 214 17.46 -16.20 -8.80
C GLU A 214 16.90 -16.82 -7.52
N ILE A 215 16.25 -16.01 -6.69
CA ILE A 215 15.60 -16.48 -5.46
C ILE A 215 14.46 -17.45 -5.76
N SER A 216 13.64 -17.15 -6.77
CA SER A 216 12.51 -18.01 -7.16
C SER A 216 12.97 -19.36 -7.71
N VAL A 217 14.06 -19.40 -8.47
CA VAL A 217 14.66 -20.66 -8.95
C VAL A 217 15.26 -21.42 -7.77
N ALA A 218 16.02 -20.76 -6.90
CA ALA A 218 16.62 -21.40 -5.72
C ALA A 218 15.55 -22.01 -4.80
N TYR A 219 14.40 -21.33 -4.62
CA TYR A 219 13.22 -21.85 -3.92
C TYR A 219 12.77 -23.19 -4.51
N LEU A 220 12.59 -23.25 -5.83
CA LEU A 220 12.06 -24.42 -6.53
C LEU A 220 13.03 -25.61 -6.52
N GLU A 221 14.33 -25.35 -6.61
CA GLU A 221 15.37 -26.39 -6.60
C GLU A 221 15.55 -27.06 -5.23
N ARG A 222 14.82 -26.64 -4.19
CA ARG A 222 14.97 -27.08 -2.79
C ARG A 222 16.41 -26.97 -2.26
N ARG A 223 17.25 -26.13 -2.88
CA ARG A 223 18.56 -25.77 -2.33
C ARG A 223 18.35 -24.85 -1.15
N LYS A 224 19.03 -25.14 -0.03
CA LYS A 224 18.84 -24.53 1.30
C LYS A 224 18.55 -23.02 1.19
N PHE A 225 17.29 -22.69 1.47
CA PHE A 225 16.68 -21.36 1.50
C PHE A 225 17.50 -20.29 2.26
N CYS A 226 18.37 -20.72 3.18
CA CYS A 226 19.23 -19.87 4.00
C CYS A 226 20.13 -18.94 3.17
N ALA A 227 20.66 -19.40 2.03
CA ALA A 227 21.56 -18.58 1.20
C ALA A 227 20.81 -17.51 0.37
N ALA A 228 19.57 -17.80 -0.05
CA ALA A 228 18.72 -16.87 -0.78
C ALA A 228 18.08 -15.82 0.17
N ALA A 229 17.74 -16.21 1.41
CA ALA A 229 17.29 -15.29 2.45
C ALA A 229 18.37 -14.24 2.82
N ALA A 230 19.64 -14.64 2.89
CA ALA A 230 20.75 -13.73 3.12
C ALA A 230 20.97 -12.73 1.95
N LYS A 231 20.68 -13.15 0.70
CA LYS A 231 20.68 -12.25 -0.46
C LYS A 231 19.51 -11.26 -0.41
N LEU A 232 18.32 -11.70 -0.01
CA LEU A 232 17.15 -10.82 0.21
C LEU A 232 17.43 -9.75 1.27
N GLN A 233 18.06 -10.10 2.38
CA GLN A 233 18.44 -9.13 3.42
C GLN A 233 19.39 -8.04 2.93
N LYS A 234 20.27 -8.34 1.97
CA LYS A 234 21.22 -7.37 1.38
C LYS A 234 20.67 -6.61 0.18
N ALA A 235 19.69 -7.18 -0.54
CA ALA A 235 19.07 -6.57 -1.70
C ALA A 235 17.78 -5.79 -1.36
N ALA A 236 17.30 -5.89 -0.12
CA ALA A 236 16.09 -5.23 0.35
C ALA A 236 16.28 -3.72 0.38
N PHE A 237 15.67 -3.11 -0.63
CA PHE A 237 15.33 -1.69 -0.81
C PHE A 237 16.47 -0.80 -1.31
N PRO A 238 16.43 -0.34 -2.59
CA PRO A 238 17.24 0.79 -3.00
C PRO A 238 16.87 1.99 -2.11
N ALA A 239 17.90 2.65 -1.57
CA ALA A 239 17.76 3.90 -0.83
C ALA A 239 16.92 4.89 -1.64
N GLY A 240 15.78 5.32 -1.07
CA GLY A 240 14.94 6.37 -1.66
C GLY A 240 13.43 6.11 -1.75
N VAL A 241 12.91 5.00 -1.23
CA VAL A 241 11.50 4.58 -1.46
C VAL A 241 10.58 4.70 -0.22
N LEU A 242 11.11 4.96 0.97
CA LEU A 242 10.36 5.30 2.19
C LEU A 242 11.06 6.50 2.87
N PRO A 243 10.33 7.44 3.49
CA PRO A 243 10.97 8.66 3.97
C PRO A 243 11.75 8.39 5.26
N SER A 244 13.03 8.78 5.18
CA SER A 244 14.01 9.15 6.22
C SER A 244 14.15 8.28 7.47
N SER A 245 15.40 7.86 7.73
CA SER A 245 16.01 7.43 9.00
C SER A 245 15.35 6.32 9.82
N ALA A 246 14.03 6.30 9.98
CA ALA A 246 13.30 5.31 10.76
C ALA A 246 13.31 3.92 10.11
N PHE A 247 13.29 3.84 8.77
CA PHE A 247 13.42 2.57 8.04
C PHE A 247 14.81 1.96 8.22
N GLU A 248 15.86 2.78 8.09
CA GLU A 248 17.25 2.35 8.27
C GLU A 248 17.49 1.93 9.72
N GLN A 249 16.94 2.65 10.70
CA GLN A 249 17.01 2.31 12.12
C GLN A 249 16.25 1.03 12.48
N ASP A 250 15.03 0.83 11.94
CA ASP A 250 14.25 -0.41 12.17
C ASP A 250 14.92 -1.62 11.49
N GLN A 251 15.56 -1.43 10.33
CA GLN A 251 16.33 -2.45 9.63
C GLN A 251 17.60 -2.82 10.41
N GLU A 252 18.39 -1.83 10.84
CA GLU A 252 19.63 -2.04 11.60
C GLU A 252 19.35 -2.69 12.97
N ALA A 253 18.40 -2.17 13.75
CA ALA A 253 18.04 -2.72 15.07
C ALA A 253 17.53 -4.16 14.99
N ARG A 254 16.80 -4.53 13.93
CA ARG A 254 16.30 -5.90 13.76
C ARG A 254 17.33 -6.86 13.18
N LEU A 255 18.23 -6.41 12.32
CA LEU A 255 19.37 -7.20 11.87
C LEU A 255 20.26 -7.59 13.07
N THR A 256 20.52 -6.67 14.00
CA THR A 256 21.25 -6.98 15.24
C THR A 256 20.51 -8.00 16.12
N SER A 257 19.16 -7.94 16.17
CA SER A 257 18.35 -8.89 16.96
C SER A 257 18.31 -10.31 16.38
N LEU A 258 18.46 -10.46 15.06
CA LEU A 258 18.52 -11.74 14.36
C LEU A 258 19.92 -12.37 14.45
N GLU A 259 20.98 -11.56 14.52
CA GLU A 259 22.35 -12.02 14.74
C GLU A 259 22.60 -12.48 16.19
N CYS A 260 21.91 -11.91 17.18
CA CYS A 260 21.96 -12.37 18.57
C CYS A 260 21.09 -13.61 18.87
N GLY A 261 20.35 -14.12 17.90
CA GLY A 261 19.44 -15.26 18.03
C GLY A 261 19.95 -16.59 17.46
N ILE A 262 21.22 -16.68 17.08
CA ILE A 262 21.91 -17.89 16.60
C ILE A 262 22.95 -18.35 17.62
#